data_AF-C5M0U5-F1
#
_entry.id   AF-C5M0U5-F1
#
_cell.length_a   1.000
_cell.length_b   1.000
_cell.length_c   1.000
_cell.angle_alpha   90.00
_cell.angle_beta   90.00
_cell.angle_gamma   90.00
#
_symmetry.space_group_name_H-M   'P 1'
#
loop_
_entity.id
_entity.type
_entity.pdbx_description
1 polymer ?
#
loop_
_entity_poly.entity_id
_entity_poly.type
_entity_poly.pdbx_seq_one_letter_code
_entity_poly.pdbx_strand_id
1 'polypeptide(L)'
;ILSERILKLAVPNLYLWLLMFFTLFHTWMNILAELTRFGDREFYLDWWNSVNIREYWQKWNLPVHYFILRHMYIPMRRQLGR
;
A
#
# COMPACT_ATOMS: atom_id res chain seq x y z
N ILE A 1 -5.63 12.16 -29.91
CA ILE A 1 -4.60 11.16 -30.28
C ILE A 1 -3.88 10.60 -29.05
N LEU A 2 -3.27 11.44 -28.18
CA LEU A 2 -2.61 10.95 -26.95
C LEU A 2 -3.59 10.32 -25.95
N SER A 3 -4.70 11.00 -25.67
CA SER A 3 -5.75 10.52 -24.76
C SER A 3 -6.33 9.16 -25.15
N GLU A 4 -6.57 8.94 -26.45
CA GLU A 4 -7.05 7.66 -27.00
C GLU A 4 -6.05 6.52 -26.75
N ARG A 5 -4.75 6.78 -26.90
CA ARG A 5 -3.70 5.80 -26.62
C ARG A 5 -3.60 5.47 -25.13
N ILE A 6 -3.72 6.48 -24.27
CA ILE A 6 -3.73 6.30 -22.81
C ILE A 6 -4.92 5.43 -22.38
N LEU A 7 -6.13 5.70 -22.92
CA LEU A 7 -7.33 4.93 -22.60
C LEU A 7 -7.21 3.46 -23.01
N LYS A 8 -6.62 3.17 -24.19
CA LYS A 8 -6.38 1.79 -24.64
C LYS A 8 -5.40 1.03 -23.74
N LEU A 9 -4.43 1.74 -23.15
CA LEU A 9 -3.43 1.17 -22.25
C LEU A 9 -3.86 1.16 -20.77
N ALA A 10 -4.89 1.93 -20.40
CA ALA A 10 -5.33 2.07 -19.01
C ALA A 10 -5.77 0.72 -18.41
N VAL A 11 -6.53 -0.07 -19.17
CA VAL A 11 -7.02 -1.38 -18.73
C VAL A 11 -5.88 -2.38 -18.48
N PRO A 12 -4.99 -2.68 -19.45
CA PRO A 12 -3.87 -3.60 -19.20
C PRO A 12 -2.92 -3.07 -18.13
N ASN A 13 -2.70 -1.76 -18.04
CA ASN A 13 -1.90 -1.16 -16.98
C ASN A 13 -2.50 -1.39 -15.58
N LEU A 14 -3.82 -1.22 -15.43
CA LEU A 14 -4.51 -1.51 -14.17
C LEU A 14 -4.36 -2.97 -13.77
N TYR A 15 -4.53 -3.91 -14.71
CA TYR A 15 -4.33 -5.34 -14.46
C TYR A 15 -2.90 -5.66 -14.02
N LEU A 16 -1.90 -5.14 -14.72
CA LEU A 16 -0.49 -5.33 -14.35
C LEU A 16 -0.19 -4.77 -12.96
N TRP A 17 -0.76 -3.62 -12.63
CA TRP A 17 -0.60 -3.00 -11.33
C TRP A 17 -1.25 -3.83 -10.20
N LEU A 18 -2.46 -4.38 -10.43
CA LEU A 18 -3.12 -5.30 -9.48
C LEU A 18 -2.34 -6.62 -9.31
N LEU A 19 -1.81 -7.18 -10.41
CA LEU A 19 -0.98 -8.40 -10.36
C LEU A 19 0.33 -8.16 -9.62
N MET A 20 0.98 -7.02 -9.88
CA MET A 20 2.19 -6.61 -9.15
C MET A 20 1.88 -6.46 -7.65
N PHE A 21 0.75 -5.87 -7.29
CA PHE A 21 0.34 -5.78 -5.90
C PHE A 21 0.14 -7.15 -5.25
N PHE A 22 -0.59 -8.05 -5.91
CA PHE A 22 -0.82 -9.39 -5.38
C PHE A 22 0.51 -10.17 -5.23
N THR A 23 1.37 -10.15 -6.24
CA THR A 23 2.65 -10.88 -6.18
C THR A 23 3.59 -10.32 -5.10
N LEU A 24 3.69 -9.01 -4.93
CA LEU A 24 4.51 -8.40 -3.88
C LEU A 24 3.89 -8.49 -2.48
N PHE A 25 2.68 -7.96 -2.30
CA PHE A 25 2.10 -7.81 -0.97
C PHE A 25 1.48 -9.10 -0.46
N HIS A 26 0.88 -9.91 -1.33
CA HIS A 26 0.29 -11.17 -0.90
C HIS A 26 1.33 -12.30 -0.90
N THR A 27 2.08 -12.50 -1.99
CA THR A 27 2.96 -13.67 -2.09
C THR A 27 4.32 -13.43 -1.45
N TRP A 28 5.02 -12.36 -1.85
CA TRP A 28 6.38 -12.10 -1.38
C TRP A 28 6.45 -11.76 0.12
N MET A 29 5.54 -10.93 0.65
CA MET A 29 5.54 -10.62 2.09
C MET A 29 5.20 -11.85 2.94
N ASN A 30 4.30 -12.74 2.50
CA ASN A 30 4.02 -13.99 3.23
C ASN A 30 5.25 -14.93 3.23
N ILE A 31 5.96 -15.06 2.10
CA ILE A 31 7.21 -15.84 2.03
C ILE A 31 8.26 -15.25 2.98
N LEU A 32 8.42 -13.92 2.99
CA LEU A 32 9.35 -13.26 3.91
C LEU A 32 8.93 -13.44 5.37
N ALA A 33 7.64 -13.37 5.68
CA ALA A 33 7.13 -13.57 7.03
C ALA A 33 7.45 -14.99 7.53
N GLU A 34 7.26 -15.99 6.67
CA GLU A 34 7.56 -17.38 7.00
C GLU A 34 9.07 -17.63 7.17
N LEU A 35 9.89 -17.04 6.28
CA LEU A 35 11.36 -17.10 6.36
C LEU A 35 11.91 -16.46 7.64
N THR A 36 11.32 -15.33 8.05
CA THR A 36 11.74 -14.57 9.25
C THR A 36 11.03 -15.04 10.53
N ARG A 37 10.13 -16.03 10.43
CA ARG A 37 9.23 -16.47 11.51
C ARG A 37 8.44 -15.32 12.14
N PHE A 38 8.10 -14.32 11.33
CA PHE A 38 7.31 -13.18 11.74
C PHE A 38 5.83 -13.58 11.77
N GLY A 39 5.22 -13.51 12.96
CA GLY A 39 3.83 -13.92 13.19
C GLY A 39 2.78 -12.93 12.68
N ASP A 40 3.19 -11.70 12.40
CA ASP A 40 2.28 -10.63 11.99
C ASP A 40 2.16 -10.62 10.45
N ARG A 41 1.01 -11.07 9.94
CA ARG A 41 0.73 -11.24 8.50
C ARG A 41 -0.19 -10.15 7.94
N GLU A 42 -0.48 -9.12 8.71
CA GLU A 42 -1.40 -8.03 8.32
C GLU A 42 -0.68 -6.97 7.46
N PHE A 43 -0.34 -7.33 6.21
CA PHE A 43 0.39 -6.42 5.31
C PHE A 43 -0.50 -5.39 4.59
N TYR A 44 -1.77 -5.72 4.36
CA TYR A 44 -2.77 -4.86 3.72
C TYR A 44 -4.16 -5.14 4.31
N LEU A 45 -5.06 -4.15 4.28
CA LEU A 45 -6.47 -4.28 4.67
C LEU A 45 -7.36 -4.17 3.43
N ASP A 46 -8.69 -4.13 3.62
CA ASP A 46 -9.70 -3.97 2.55
C ASP A 46 -9.62 -2.59 1.88
N TRP A 47 -8.53 -2.33 1.16
CA TRP A 47 -8.24 -1.05 0.53
C TRP A 47 -9.18 -0.79 -0.65
N TRP A 48 -9.66 -1.84 -1.32
CA TRP A 48 -10.60 -1.76 -2.44
C TRP A 48 -11.98 -1.26 -2.02
N ASN A 49 -12.36 -1.40 -0.74
CA ASN A 49 -13.62 -0.92 -0.19
C ASN A 49 -13.47 0.43 0.53
N SER A 50 -12.39 1.17 0.28
CA SER A 50 -12.16 2.46 0.93
C SER A 50 -13.07 3.54 0.35
N VAL A 51 -13.75 4.29 1.22
CA VAL A 51 -14.67 5.36 0.80
C VAL A 51 -13.91 6.61 0.39
N ASN A 52 -12.76 6.85 1.03
CA ASN A 52 -11.96 8.05 0.83
C ASN A 52 -10.55 7.73 0.32
N ILE A 53 -9.97 8.64 -0.46
CA ILE A 53 -8.59 8.49 -0.95
C ILE A 53 -7.57 8.37 0.19
N ARG A 54 -7.81 9.07 1.31
CA ARG A 54 -6.99 8.96 2.51
C ARG A 54 -6.99 7.53 3.04
N GLU A 55 -8.18 6.95 3.19
CA GLU A 55 -8.36 5.60 3.73
C GLU A 55 -7.74 4.54 2.80
N TYR A 56 -7.87 4.73 1.48
CA TYR A 56 -7.20 3.91 0.47
C TYR A 56 -5.68 3.85 0.70
N TRP A 57 -5.02 5.00 0.86
CA TRP A 57 -3.58 5.05 1.09
C TRP A 57 -3.16 4.46 2.44
N GLN A 58 -4.03 4.50 3.45
CA GLN A 58 -3.77 3.90 4.77
C GLN A 58 -3.87 2.37 4.74
N LYS A 59 -4.87 1.84 4.03
CA LYS A 59 -5.16 0.40 4.00
C LYS A 59 -4.35 -0.38 2.98
N TRP A 60 -3.90 0.29 1.91
CA TRP A 60 -3.15 -0.32 0.81
C TRP A 60 -1.82 -0.93 1.27
N ASN A 61 -1.01 -0.16 2.02
CA ASN A 61 0.33 -0.58 2.46
C ASN A 61 0.54 -0.29 3.95
N LEU A 62 0.09 -1.19 4.83
CA LEU A 62 0.19 -0.99 6.28
C LEU A 62 1.64 -0.78 6.76
N PRO A 63 2.65 -1.56 6.31
CA PRO A 63 4.02 -1.37 6.78
C PRO A 63 4.56 0.04 6.50
N VAL A 64 4.29 0.57 5.30
CA VAL A 64 4.70 1.92 4.91
C VAL A 64 3.91 2.97 5.68
N HIS A 65 2.60 2.77 5.82
CA HIS A 65 1.75 3.67 6.58
C HIS A 65 2.21 3.79 8.04
N TYR A 66 2.43 2.67 8.72
CA TYR A 66 2.94 2.64 10.08
C TYR A 66 4.35 3.20 10.19
N PHE A 67 5.22 2.93 9.22
CA PHE A 67 6.57 3.50 9.20
C PHE A 67 6.53 5.03 9.17
N ILE A 68 5.79 5.62 8.24
CA ILE A 68 5.65 7.08 8.09
C ILE A 68 4.97 7.68 9.33
N LEU A 69 3.90 7.05 9.81
CA LEU A 69 3.16 7.53 10.97
C LEU A 69 4.05 7.56 12.21
N ARG A 70 4.82 6.49 12.45
CA ARG A 70 5.72 6.38 13.60
C ARG A 70 6.95 7.29 13.51
N HIS A 71 7.61 7.34 12.35
CA HIS A 71 8.92 7.99 12.21
C HIS A 71 8.86 9.44 11.75
N MET A 72 7.78 9.86 11.07
CA MET A 72 7.65 11.24 10.59
C MET A 72 6.54 11.99 11.33
N TYR A 73 5.33 11.43 11.33
CA TYR A 73 4.15 12.18 11.79
C TYR A 73 4.14 12.43 13.29
N ILE A 74 4.39 11.39 14.11
CA ILE A 74 4.45 11.51 15.56
C ILE A 74 5.55 12.48 16.03
N PRO A 75 6.83 12.38 15.59
CA PRO A 75 7.86 13.30 16.04
C PRO A 75 7.61 14.74 15.59
N MET A 76 7.12 14.96 14.37
CA MET A 76 6.78 16.30 13.88
C MET A 76 5.67 16.95 14.73
N ARG A 77 4.62 16.19 15.07
CA ARG A 77 3.56 16.70 15.97
C ARG A 77 4.04 16.97 17.38
N ARG A 78 4.95 16.15 17.91
CA ARG A 78 5.54 16.36 19.24
C ARG A 78 6.42 17.62 19.28
N GLN A 79 7.08 17.96 18.18
CA GLN A 79 7.88 19.17 18.08
C GLN A 79 7.02 20.44 17.96
N LEU A 80 5.86 20.35 17.30
CA LEU A 80 4.94 21.49 17.16
C LEU A 80 4.21 21.86 18.46
N GLY A 81 4.07 20.91 19.40
CA GLY A 81 3.43 21.13 20.70
C GLY A 81 4.38 21.60 21.81
N ARG A 82 5.64 21.90 21.48
CA ARG A 82 6.63 22.55 22.35
C ARG A 82 6.86 23.97 21.88
#